data_AF-A0AAE0KK17-F1
#
_entry.id   AF-A0AAE0KK17-F1
#
_cell.length_a   1.000
_cell.length_b   1.000
_cell.length_c   1.000
_cell.angle_alpha   90.00
_cell.angle_beta   90.00
_cell.angle_gamma   90.00
#
_symmetry.space_group_name_H-M   'P 1'
#
loop_
_entity.id
_entity.type
_entity.pdbx_description
1 polymer ?
#
loop_
_entity_poly.entity_id
_entity_poly.type
_entity_poly.pdbx_seq_one_letter_code
_entity_poly.pdbx_strand_id
1 'polypeptide(L)'
;MSAEQNPSGPSPAGEAQPAAPAPAAEAITWDDAVKDYFTPDDVKCMIDSGGFDLSKKEDVKANAKGIYKRTKNKSMPKTNDPARKWSDERCANFKAWMDAGFP
;
A
#
# COMPACT_ATOMS: atom_id res chain seq x y z
N MET A 1 41.55 -9.42 23.41
CA MET A 1 41.76 -9.87 22.01
C MET A 1 40.88 -11.10 21.87
N SER A 2 39.80 -11.15 21.09
CA SER A 2 39.36 -10.48 19.88
C SER A 2 37.83 -10.65 19.81
N ALA A 3 37.04 -9.59 19.60
CA ALA A 3 36.38 -9.26 18.33
C ALA A 3 35.52 -10.40 17.71
N GLU A 4 34.28 -10.03 17.36
CA GLU A 4 33.51 -10.56 16.21
C GLU A 4 32.83 -11.94 16.42
N GLN A 5 31.54 -12.20 16.14
CA GLN A 5 30.52 -11.57 15.29
C GLN A 5 29.12 -11.87 15.85
N ASN A 6 28.22 -10.87 15.78
CA ASN A 6 26.79 -11.11 15.66
C ASN A 6 26.53 -11.80 14.32
N PRO A 7 25.61 -12.77 14.28
CA PRO A 7 24.52 -12.58 13.33
C PRO A 7 23.21 -12.45 14.10
N SER A 8 22.66 -11.25 14.09
CA SER A 8 21.23 -11.07 14.28
C SER A 8 20.53 -11.97 13.26
N GLY A 9 19.86 -13.00 13.76
CA GLY A 9 19.03 -13.86 12.91
C GLY A 9 18.05 -12.98 12.12
N PRO A 10 17.84 -13.26 10.82
CA PRO A 10 16.78 -12.58 10.11
C PRO A 10 15.45 -12.91 10.79
N SER A 11 14.75 -11.88 11.25
CA SER A 11 13.36 -12.04 11.66
C SER A 11 12.55 -12.58 10.48
N PRO A 12 11.84 -13.70 10.62
CA PRO A 12 11.02 -14.24 9.56
C PRO A 12 9.72 -13.43 9.51
N ALA A 13 9.62 -12.50 8.57
CA ALA A 13 8.35 -11.83 8.28
C ALA A 13 8.28 -11.44 6.79
N GLY A 14 8.31 -12.45 5.92
CA GLY A 14 8.15 -12.20 4.50
C GLY A 14 8.05 -13.43 3.61
N GLU A 15 7.74 -14.62 4.14
CA GLU A 15 7.49 -15.78 3.29
C GLU A 15 5.99 -16.11 3.29
N ALA A 16 5.31 -15.54 2.31
CA ALA A 16 4.06 -16.02 1.72
C ALA A 16 4.08 -15.52 0.27
N GLN A 17 4.73 -16.25 -0.62
CA GLN A 17 4.18 -17.34 -1.43
C GLN A 17 3.71 -16.84 -2.81
N PRO A 18 4.10 -17.53 -3.89
CA PRO A 18 3.72 -17.20 -5.26
C PRO A 18 2.25 -17.55 -5.49
N ALA A 19 1.43 -16.54 -5.79
CA ALA A 19 0.09 -16.74 -6.37
C ALA A 19 0.11 -16.21 -7.81
N ALA A 20 0.06 -17.16 -8.74
CA ALA A 20 0.00 -16.96 -10.19
C ALA A 20 -1.32 -16.27 -10.65
N PRO A 21 -1.52 -16.05 -11.97
CA PRO A 21 -1.22 -14.83 -12.71
C PRO A 21 -2.48 -14.03 -13.14
N ALA A 22 -2.25 -12.74 -13.46
CA ALA A 22 -2.99 -11.86 -14.39
C ALA A 22 -4.31 -11.17 -13.93
N PRO A 23 -4.54 -9.90 -14.32
CA PRO A 23 -3.94 -9.22 -15.49
C PRO A 23 -2.79 -8.25 -15.14
N ALA A 24 -1.65 -8.45 -15.82
CA ALA A 24 -0.92 -7.35 -16.45
C ALA A 24 -1.88 -6.74 -17.50
N ALA A 25 -1.92 -5.45 -17.78
CA ALA A 25 -0.87 -4.48 -18.00
C ALA A 25 -1.55 -3.11 -17.88
N GLU A 26 -1.00 -2.08 -17.26
CA GLU A 26 0.37 -1.61 -17.37
C GLU A 26 1.07 -1.71 -16.01
N ALA A 27 2.37 -1.45 -15.92
CA ALA A 27 3.05 -1.47 -14.63
C ALA A 27 2.34 -0.49 -13.68
N ILE A 28 1.48 -0.99 -12.78
CA ILE A 28 0.80 -0.19 -11.77
C ILE A 28 1.92 0.41 -10.92
N THR A 29 2.25 1.66 -11.23
CA THR A 29 3.28 2.42 -10.54
C THR A 29 2.62 3.48 -9.68
N TRP A 30 3.43 4.03 -8.78
CA TRP A 30 3.01 5.12 -7.92
C TRP A 30 2.39 6.29 -8.70
N ASP A 31 3.14 6.84 -9.66
CA ASP A 31 2.75 8.06 -10.37
C ASP A 31 1.62 7.86 -11.38
N ASP A 32 1.41 6.63 -11.86
CA ASP A 32 0.45 6.36 -12.94
C ASP A 32 -0.94 5.97 -12.41
N ALA A 33 -1.00 5.06 -11.44
CA ALA A 33 -2.26 4.48 -11.00
C ALA A 33 -2.50 4.68 -9.50
N VAL A 34 -1.51 4.38 -8.66
CA VAL A 34 -1.72 4.34 -7.21
C VAL A 34 -2.02 5.72 -6.63
N LYS A 35 -1.30 6.74 -7.07
CA LYS A 35 -1.52 8.13 -6.63
C LYS A 35 -2.91 8.65 -7.04
N ASP A 36 -3.40 8.26 -8.22
CA ASP A 36 -4.72 8.68 -8.72
C ASP A 36 -5.88 8.07 -7.92
N TYR A 37 -5.66 6.90 -7.30
CA TYR A 37 -6.66 6.29 -6.41
C TYR A 37 -6.88 7.07 -5.11
N PHE A 38 -5.93 7.91 -4.71
CA PHE A 38 -6.02 8.75 -3.51
C PHE A 38 -6.54 10.14 -3.88
N THR A 39 -7.76 10.44 -3.43
CA THR A 39 -8.31 11.77 -3.65
C THR A 39 -7.65 12.81 -2.74
N PRO A 40 -7.71 14.11 -3.06
CA PRO A 40 -7.22 15.17 -2.17
C PRO A 40 -7.88 15.12 -0.78
N ASP A 41 -9.16 14.71 -0.70
CA ASP A 41 -9.87 14.49 0.55
C ASP A 41 -9.29 13.33 1.36
N ASP A 42 -8.92 12.23 0.71
CA ASP A 42 -8.22 11.11 1.37
C ASP A 42 -6.88 11.55 1.94
N VAL A 43 -6.11 12.29 1.15
CA VAL A 43 -4.82 12.86 1.56
C VAL A 43 -5.01 13.74 2.79
N LYS A 44 -5.95 14.69 2.74
CA LYS A 44 -6.25 15.58 3.87
C LYS A 44 -6.68 14.81 5.11
N CYS A 45 -7.55 13.80 4.96
CA CYS A 45 -8.02 12.98 6.07
C CYS A 45 -6.89 12.15 6.68
N MET A 46 -5.97 11.59 5.89
CA MET A 46 -4.83 10.87 6.41
C MET A 46 -3.77 11.77 7.03
N ILE A 47 -3.58 13.00 6.55
CA ILE A 47 -2.72 13.96 7.22
C ILE A 47 -3.30 14.31 8.61
N ASP A 48 -4.61 14.60 8.67
CA ASP A 48 -5.27 15.08 9.89
C ASP A 48 -5.51 13.97 10.93
N SER A 49 -6.00 12.80 10.48
CA SER A 49 -6.35 11.67 11.37
C SER A 49 -5.34 10.53 11.37
N GLY A 50 -4.56 10.38 10.29
CA GLY A 50 -3.59 9.28 10.13
C GLY A 50 -2.16 9.67 10.50
N GLY A 51 -1.80 10.96 10.43
CA GLY A 51 -0.45 11.47 10.65
C GLY A 51 0.53 11.20 9.50
N PHE A 52 0.05 10.83 8.31
CA PHE A 52 0.88 10.57 7.14
C PHE A 52 0.20 11.03 5.84
N ASP A 53 1.00 11.22 4.79
CA ASP A 53 0.54 11.84 3.55
C ASP A 53 0.35 10.81 2.42
N LEU A 54 -0.88 10.64 1.95
CA LEU A 54 -1.19 9.73 0.83
C LEU A 54 -0.75 10.28 -0.54
N SER A 55 -0.29 11.52 -0.62
CA SER A 55 0.33 12.07 -1.82
C SER A 55 1.83 11.73 -1.91
N LYS A 56 2.41 11.10 -0.87
CA LYS A 56 3.83 10.75 -0.84
C LYS A 56 4.04 9.25 -0.93
N LYS A 57 4.80 8.81 -1.94
CA LYS A 57 5.13 7.39 -2.16
C LYS A 57 5.75 6.76 -0.92
N GLU A 58 6.65 7.47 -0.24
CA GLU A 58 7.37 6.97 0.93
C GLU A 58 6.45 6.72 2.12
N ASP A 59 5.57 7.68 2.44
CA ASP A 59 4.55 7.53 3.48
C ASP A 59 3.57 6.40 3.17
N VAL A 60 3.12 6.31 1.91
CA VAL A 60 2.23 5.22 1.49
C VAL A 60 2.93 3.88 1.55
N LYS A 61 4.19 3.79 1.11
CA LYS A 61 4.98 2.56 1.18
C LYS A 61 5.17 2.11 2.63
N ALA A 62 5.51 3.03 3.53
CA ALA A 62 5.64 2.75 4.96
C ALA A 62 4.33 2.25 5.58
N ASN A 63 3.18 2.75 5.10
CA ASN A 63 1.85 2.42 5.63
C ASN A 63 1.03 1.47 4.74
N ALA A 64 1.62 0.89 3.69
CA ALA A 64 0.89 0.25 2.60
C ALA A 64 0.01 -0.91 3.08
N LYS A 65 0.54 -1.75 3.99
CA LYS A 65 -0.22 -2.84 4.62
C LYS A 65 -1.46 -2.34 5.37
N GLY A 66 -1.33 -1.22 6.07
CA GLY A 66 -2.42 -0.58 6.82
C GLY A 66 -3.47 0.02 5.88
N ILE A 67 -3.02 0.70 4.83
CA ILE A 67 -3.89 1.28 3.79
C ILE A 67 -4.68 0.17 3.11
N TYR A 68 -4.02 -0.88 2.62
CA TYR A 68 -4.68 -2.02 1.99
C TYR A 68 -5.73 -2.69 2.89
N LYS A 69 -5.43 -2.84 4.19
CA LYS A 69 -6.40 -3.39 5.15
C LYS A 69 -7.62 -2.48 5.31
N ARG A 70 -7.43 -1.15 5.36
CA ARG A 70 -8.54 -0.19 5.51
C ARG A 70 -9.39 -0.07 4.23
N THR A 71 -8.75 -0.05 3.06
CA THR A 71 -9.46 0.00 1.78
C THR A 71 -10.24 -1.28 1.54
N LYS A 72 -9.66 -2.45 1.83
CA LYS A 72 -10.37 -3.74 1.81
C LYS A 72 -11.55 -3.79 2.78
N ASN A 73 -11.41 -3.21 3.98
CA ASN A 73 -12.49 -3.12 4.95
C ASN A 73 -13.50 -1.98 4.65
N LYS A 74 -13.39 -1.33 3.47
CA LYS A 74 -14.23 -0.19 3.06
C LYS A 74 -14.30 0.94 4.09
N SER A 75 -13.28 1.00 4.95
CA SER A 75 -13.12 1.99 6.01
C SER A 75 -12.33 3.21 5.51
N MET A 76 -11.71 3.10 4.32
CA MET A 76 -11.15 4.20 3.55
C MET A 76 -11.61 4.13 2.09
N PRO A 77 -11.93 5.27 1.46
CA PRO A 77 -12.03 6.62 2.02
C PRO A 77 -13.12 6.74 3.10
N LYS A 78 -12.96 7.70 4.03
CA LYS A 78 -14.00 8.05 5.02
C LYS A 78 -15.06 8.94 4.36
N THR A 79 -15.69 8.41 3.32
CA THR A 79 -16.73 9.07 2.53
C THR A 79 -18.05 8.33 2.63
N ASN A 80 -19.15 9.07 2.64
CA ASN A 80 -20.50 8.50 2.55
C ASN A 80 -20.85 8.10 1.11
N ASP A 81 -20.03 8.49 0.12
CA ASP A 81 -20.26 8.21 -1.28
C ASP A 81 -19.71 6.81 -1.67
N PRO A 82 -20.57 5.85 -2.07
CA PRO A 82 -20.13 4.52 -2.41
C PRO A 82 -19.31 4.46 -3.71
N ALA A 83 -19.47 5.42 -4.64
CA ALA A 83 -18.69 5.48 -5.88
C ALA A 83 -17.25 5.94 -5.63
N ARG A 84 -17.02 6.66 -4.53
CA ARG A 84 -15.68 7.04 -4.07
C ARG A 84 -14.99 5.95 -3.23
N LYS A 85 -15.68 4.89 -2.83
CA LYS A 85 -15.05 3.78 -2.13
C LYS A 85 -14.13 3.01 -3.09
N TRP A 86 -13.06 2.46 -2.54
CA TRP A 86 -12.18 1.60 -3.32
C TRP A 86 -12.94 0.34 -3.75
N SER A 87 -13.06 0.17 -5.06
CA SER A 87 -13.54 -1.06 -5.68
C SER A 87 -12.56 -2.21 -5.40
N ASP A 88 -13.03 -3.44 -5.50
CA ASP A 88 -12.20 -4.64 -5.37
C ASP A 88 -11.02 -4.63 -6.37
N GLU A 89 -11.25 -4.09 -7.58
CA GLU A 89 -10.21 -3.89 -8.60
C GLU A 89 -9.11 -2.92 -8.15
N ARG A 90 -9.47 -1.74 -7.59
CA ARG A 90 -8.48 -0.79 -7.03
C ARG A 90 -7.68 -1.42 -5.90
N CYS A 91 -8.34 -2.19 -5.04
CA CYS A 91 -7.67 -2.93 -3.98
C CYS A 91 -6.69 -3.97 -4.55
N ALA A 92 -7.09 -4.72 -5.58
CA ALA A 92 -6.24 -5.68 -6.27
C ALA A 92 -5.02 -5.01 -6.93
N ASN A 93 -5.22 -3.88 -7.61
CA ASN A 93 -4.14 -3.10 -8.24
C ASN A 93 -3.14 -2.59 -7.20
N PHE A 94 -3.62 -2.04 -6.09
CA PHE A 94 -2.75 -1.60 -5.00
C PHE A 94 -1.99 -2.79 -4.40
N LYS A 95 -2.64 -3.93 -4.22
CA LYS A 95 -1.96 -5.16 -3.77
C LYS A 95 -0.87 -5.59 -4.75
N ALA A 96 -1.12 -5.53 -6.05
CA ALA A 96 -0.14 -5.85 -7.08
C ALA A 96 1.07 -4.90 -7.03
N TRP A 97 0.85 -3.59 -6.83
CA TRP A 97 1.94 -2.63 -6.63
C TRP A 97 2.80 -2.92 -5.39
N MET A 98 2.16 -3.32 -4.28
CA MET A 98 2.89 -3.75 -3.08
C MET A 98 3.71 -5.02 -3.32
N ASP A 99 3.12 -6.00 -4.03
CA ASP A 99 3.73 -7.31 -4.33
C ASP A 99 4.94 -7.16 -5.27
N ALA A 100 4.85 -6.24 -6.23
CA ALA A 100 5.93 -5.86 -7.14
C ALA A 100 7.09 -5.10 -6.46
N GLY A 101 7.02 -4.86 -5.14
CA GLY A 101 8.09 -4.19 -4.39
C GLY A 101 8.07 -2.66 -4.48
N PHE A 102 6.90 -2.08 -4.77
CA PHE A 102 6.69 -0.64 -4.90
C PHE A 102 7.49 0.01 -6.06
N PRO A 103 7.31 -0.48 -7.30
CA PRO A 103 7.93 0.12 -8.49
C PRO A 103 7.55 1.61 -8.61
#